data_AF-T1BJW2-F1
#
_entry.id   AF-T1BJW2-F1
#
_cell.length_a   1.000
_cell.length_b   1.000
_cell.length_c   1.000
_cell.angle_alpha   90.00
_cell.angle_beta   90.00
_cell.angle_gamma   90.00
#
_symmetry.space_group_name_H-M   'P 1'
#
loop_
_entity.id
_entity.type
_entity.pdbx_description
1 polymer ?
#
loop_
_entity_poly.entity_id
_entity_poly.type
_entity_poly.pdbx_seq_one_letter_code
_entity_poly.pdbx_strand_id
1 'polypeptide(L)'
;SIEAWHPSTLWNPNPREVLMLGDFEGDRGRTTYAGMGGCYYAARLAASEALIRNGRKAGVLVLREVHPGEILPLGVWNVREHVRAALKQRPLVADTVGEFLEVVRTGFEIPLTRWLAASEFLHRLTRQRTLDAYVGAPELPVPRTA
;
A
#
# COMPACT_ATOMS: atom_id res chain seq x y z
N SER A 1 -0.08 -3.79 3.06
CA SER A 1 1.29 -3.25 2.94
C SER A 1 2.11 -4.19 2.11
N ILE A 2 2.92 -3.68 1.19
CA ILE A 2 3.79 -4.48 0.33
C ILE A 2 5.16 -3.82 0.30
N GLU A 3 6.19 -4.63 0.54
CA GLU A 3 7.57 -4.23 0.37
C GLU A 3 8.20 -5.05 -0.75
N ALA A 4 8.94 -4.36 -1.60
CA ALA A 4 9.72 -4.96 -2.64
C ALA A 4 11.20 -4.64 -2.41
N TRP A 5 12.00 -5.70 -2.28
CA TRP A 5 13.43 -5.59 -2.01
C TRP A 5 14.21 -5.92 -3.26
N HIS A 6 14.93 -4.93 -3.79
CA HIS A 6 15.76 -5.10 -4.97
C HIS A 6 16.88 -6.12 -4.74
N PRO A 7 17.41 -6.72 -5.82
CA PRO A 7 18.52 -7.65 -5.73
C PRO A 7 19.74 -7.04 -5.03
N SER A 8 20.52 -7.89 -4.36
CA SER A 8 21.75 -7.48 -3.65
C SER A 8 21.52 -6.45 -2.55
N THR A 9 20.32 -6.41 -1.97
CA THR A 9 20.05 -5.66 -0.73
C THR A 9 20.25 -6.57 0.47
N LEU A 10 20.40 -5.99 1.66
CA LEU A 10 20.56 -6.75 2.90
C LEU A 10 19.41 -7.75 3.16
N TRP A 11 18.19 -7.38 2.75
CA TRP A 11 16.98 -8.18 2.94
C TRP A 11 16.65 -9.07 1.74
N ASN A 12 17.36 -8.89 0.62
CA ASN A 12 17.29 -9.76 -0.55
C ASN A 12 18.71 -10.00 -1.12
N PRO A 13 19.45 -10.97 -0.55
CA PRO A 13 20.80 -11.31 -1.00
C PRO A 13 20.81 -11.99 -2.37
N ASN A 14 19.65 -12.36 -2.92
CA ASN A 14 19.56 -12.89 -4.28
C ASN A 14 19.93 -11.79 -5.28
N PRO A 15 20.90 -12.01 -6.19
CA PRO A 15 21.37 -10.98 -7.12
C PRO A 15 20.50 -10.85 -8.38
N ARG A 16 19.46 -11.68 -8.57
CA ARG A 16 18.72 -11.76 -9.83
C ARG A 16 17.28 -11.29 -9.77
N GLU A 17 16.60 -11.50 -8.65
CA GLU A 17 15.16 -11.32 -8.55
C GLU A 17 14.79 -10.37 -7.43
N VAL A 18 13.77 -9.54 -7.66
CA VAL A 18 13.17 -8.71 -6.62
C VAL A 18 12.30 -9.59 -5.74
N LEU A 19 12.53 -9.57 -4.43
CA LEU A 19 11.66 -10.23 -3.46
C LEU A 19 10.52 -9.29 -3.08
N MET A 20 9.28 -9.71 -3.32
CA MET A 20 8.09 -8.95 -2.90
C MET A 20 7.36 -9.72 -1.80
N LEU A 21 7.10 -9.02 -0.70
CA LEU A 21 6.32 -9.54 0.43
C LEU A 21 5.14 -8.63 0.65
N GLY A 22 3.95 -9.22 0.78
CA GLY A 22 2.70 -8.50 0.94
C GLY A 22 1.88 -9.08 2.08
N ASP A 23 1.33 -8.20 2.89
CA ASP A 23 0.39 -8.54 3.95
C ASP A 23 -0.82 -7.60 3.93
N PHE A 24 -1.99 -8.13 4.26
CA PHE A 24 -3.24 -7.37 4.28
C PHE A 24 -4.11 -7.74 5.48
N GLU A 25 -5.03 -6.85 5.81
CA GLU A 25 -6.15 -7.12 6.72
C GLU A 25 -7.44 -6.56 6.12
N GLY A 26 -8.55 -7.24 6.40
CA GLY A 26 -9.88 -6.76 6.03
C GLY A 26 -10.46 -5.79 7.05
N ASP A 27 -11.74 -5.48 6.87
CA ASP A 27 -12.55 -4.68 7.80
C ASP A 27 -12.65 -5.30 9.21
N ARG A 28 -12.55 -6.63 9.31
CA ARG A 28 -12.53 -7.37 10.59
C ARG A 28 -11.15 -7.46 11.22
N GLY A 29 -10.15 -6.81 10.63
CA GLY A 29 -8.76 -6.91 11.07
C GLY A 29 -8.15 -8.28 10.80
N ARG A 30 -7.14 -8.61 11.61
CA ARG A 30 -6.32 -9.82 11.47
C ARG A 30 -6.17 -10.54 12.81
N THR A 31 -6.19 -11.87 12.78
CA THR A 31 -6.01 -12.73 13.98
C THR A 31 -4.66 -13.41 14.04
N THR A 32 -3.94 -13.48 12.92
CA THR A 32 -2.60 -14.08 12.81
C THR A 32 -1.50 -13.03 12.71
N TYR A 33 -0.27 -13.40 13.03
CA TYR A 33 0.87 -12.50 12.87
C TYR A 33 1.16 -12.22 11.38
N ALA A 34 1.60 -11.00 11.07
CA ALA A 34 1.97 -10.60 9.71
C ALA A 34 3.26 -11.32 9.27
N GLY A 35 3.28 -11.87 8.05
CA GLY A 35 4.46 -12.56 7.49
C GLY A 35 5.66 -11.62 7.26
N MET A 36 5.38 -10.37 6.87
CA MET A 36 6.32 -9.25 6.77
C MET A 36 6.83 -8.77 8.14
N GLY A 37 6.17 -9.19 9.23
CA GLY A 37 6.54 -8.85 10.59
C GLY A 37 6.35 -7.37 10.92
N GLY A 38 7.34 -6.79 11.61
CA GLY A 38 7.23 -5.48 12.25
C GLY A 38 6.91 -4.32 11.30
N CYS A 39 7.39 -4.35 10.06
CA CYS A 39 7.16 -3.29 9.07
C CYS A 39 5.66 -3.11 8.75
N TYR A 40 4.90 -4.21 8.67
CA TYR A 40 3.46 -4.17 8.47
C TYR A 40 2.76 -3.39 9.58
N TYR A 41 3.08 -3.71 10.84
CA TYR A 41 2.47 -3.04 11.99
C TYR A 41 2.92 -1.59 12.11
N ALA A 42 4.16 -1.27 11.72
CA ALA A 42 4.67 0.09 11.69
C ALA A 42 3.87 0.97 10.72
N ALA A 43 3.65 0.47 9.50
CA ALA A 43 2.85 1.13 8.47
C ALA A 43 1.38 1.27 8.92
N ARG A 44 0.79 0.20 9.46
CA ARG A 44 -0.59 0.20 9.98
C ARG A 44 -0.77 1.26 11.05
N LEU A 45 0.13 1.32 12.04
CA LEU A 45 0.08 2.30 13.12
C LEU A 45 0.12 3.74 12.57
N ALA A 46 1.10 4.05 11.73
CA ALA A 46 1.26 5.39 11.15
C ALA A 46 0.03 5.83 10.33
N ALA A 47 -0.54 4.91 9.55
CA ALA A 47 -1.75 5.15 8.78
C ALA A 47 -2.98 5.37 9.67
N SER A 48 -3.17 4.52 10.70
CA SER A 48 -4.27 4.65 11.64
C SER A 48 -4.22 5.97 12.42
N GLU A 49 -3.03 6.40 12.86
CA GLU A 49 -2.85 7.71 13.51
C GLU A 49 -3.33 8.86 12.62
N ALA A 50 -3.01 8.81 11.32
CA ALA A 50 -3.44 9.84 10.38
C ALA A 50 -4.95 9.83 10.14
N LEU A 51 -5.55 8.65 9.99
CA LEU A 51 -7.00 8.51 9.84
C LEU A 51 -7.75 9.00 11.07
N ILE A 52 -7.26 8.67 12.28
CA ILE A 52 -7.84 9.15 13.55
C ILE A 52 -7.73 10.67 13.65
N ARG A 53 -6.55 11.25 13.41
CA ARG A 53 -6.37 12.71 13.44
C ARG A 53 -7.30 13.44 12.49
N ASN A 54 -7.55 12.87 11.31
CA ASN A 54 -8.40 13.48 10.29
C ASN A 54 -9.89 13.13 10.47
N GLY A 55 -10.26 12.28 11.45
CA GLY A 55 -11.64 11.81 11.63
C GLY A 55 -12.18 11.00 10.45
N ARG A 56 -11.31 10.28 9.72
CA ARG A 56 -11.67 9.55 8.49
C ARG A 56 -11.60 8.04 8.67
N LYS A 57 -12.43 7.32 7.91
CA LYS A 57 -12.34 5.86 7.72
C LYS A 57 -12.02 5.58 6.26
N ALA A 58 -10.95 4.81 6.00
CA ALA A 58 -10.53 4.44 4.64
C ALA A 58 -9.77 3.12 4.63
N GLY A 59 -9.72 2.46 3.47
CA GLY A 59 -8.71 1.45 3.18
C GLY A 59 -7.36 2.11 2.92
N VAL A 60 -6.27 1.47 3.33
CA VAL A 60 -4.92 2.00 3.15
C VAL A 60 -4.02 0.95 2.50
N LEU A 61 -3.37 1.34 1.42
CA LEU A 61 -2.34 0.57 0.75
C LEU A 61 -1.01 1.31 0.87
N VAL A 62 0.00 0.60 1.37
CA VAL A 62 1.39 1.08 1.42
C VAL A 62 2.20 0.21 0.48
N LEU A 63 2.85 0.85 -0.49
CA LEU A 63 3.76 0.24 -1.47
C LEU A 63 5.14 0.86 -1.26
N ARG A 64 6.18 0.02 -1.19
CA ARG A 64 7.55 0.50 -0.95
C ARG A 64 8.58 -0.31 -1.72
N GLU A 65 9.51 0.38 -2.35
CA GLU A 65 10.72 -0.18 -2.95
C GLU A 65 11.92 0.08 -2.04
N VAL A 66 12.74 -0.96 -1.83
CA VAL A 66 14.01 -0.91 -1.12
C VAL A 66 15.10 -1.12 -2.16
N HIS A 67 15.85 -0.07 -2.42
CA HIS A 67 16.93 -0.08 -3.41
C HIS A 67 18.27 -0.47 -2.75
N PRO A 68 19.27 -0.95 -3.53
CA PRO A 68 20.57 -1.36 -3.02
C PRO A 68 21.35 -0.29 -2.23
N GLY A 69 21.01 0.99 -2.38
CA GLY A 69 21.59 2.09 -1.60
C GLY A 69 21.11 2.16 -0.14
N GLU A 70 20.02 1.48 0.23
CA GLU A 70 19.52 1.41 1.61
C GLU A 70 20.33 0.38 2.44
N ILE A 71 21.53 0.78 2.85
CA ILE A 71 22.50 -0.10 3.55
C ILE A 71 22.21 -0.34 5.04
N LEU A 72 21.34 0.46 5.67
CA LEU A 72 21.06 0.35 7.11
C LEU A 72 19.78 -0.44 7.40
N PRO A 73 19.82 -1.46 8.28
CA PRO A 73 18.65 -2.27 8.67
C PRO A 73 17.70 -1.55 9.64
N LEU A 74 17.22 -0.36 9.29
CA LEU A 74 16.31 0.42 10.15
C LEU A 74 14.85 -0.08 10.10
N GLY A 75 14.50 -0.87 9.09
CA GLY A 75 13.25 -1.62 8.92
C GLY A 75 12.00 -0.95 9.49
N VAL A 76 11.59 -1.39 10.69
CA VAL A 76 10.35 -0.98 11.37
C VAL A 76 10.28 0.53 11.62
N TRP A 77 11.36 1.13 12.12
CA TRP A 77 11.37 2.57 12.41
C TRP A 77 11.30 3.38 11.12
N ASN A 78 12.08 2.97 10.11
CA ASN A 78 12.14 3.64 8.81
C ASN A 78 10.77 3.69 8.14
N VAL A 79 10.07 2.54 8.11
CA VAL A 79 8.73 2.44 7.54
C VAL A 79 7.76 3.36 8.27
N ARG A 80 7.77 3.38 9.60
CA ARG A 80 6.88 4.24 10.38
C ARG A 80 7.10 5.71 10.07
N GLU A 81 8.34 6.17 10.06
CA GLU A 81 8.64 7.59 9.87
C GLU A 81 8.42 8.02 8.41
N HIS A 82 8.76 7.19 7.42
CA HIS A 82 8.45 7.49 6.03
C HIS A 82 6.94 7.54 5.76
N VAL A 83 6.14 6.62 6.31
CA VAL A 83 4.68 6.66 6.16
C VAL A 83 4.11 7.92 6.82
N ARG A 84 4.58 8.29 8.02
CA ARG A 84 4.18 9.54 8.69
C ARG A 84 4.57 10.77 7.88
N ALA A 85 5.76 10.79 7.29
CA ALA A 85 6.23 11.90 6.47
C ALA A 85 5.37 12.04 5.20
N ALA A 86 5.11 10.94 4.49
CA ALA A 86 4.26 10.92 3.31
C ALA A 86 2.84 11.45 3.60
N LEU A 87 2.24 11.04 4.72
CA LEU A 87 0.90 11.47 5.13
C LEU A 87 0.82 12.93 5.60
N LYS A 88 1.94 13.63 5.75
CA LYS A 88 1.99 15.08 6.05
C LYS A 88 2.20 15.93 4.80
N GLN A 89 2.60 15.31 3.68
CA GLN A 89 2.83 16.02 2.43
C GLN A 89 1.51 16.25 1.68
N ARG A 90 1.53 17.15 0.70
CA ARG A 90 0.39 17.37 -0.19
C ARG A 90 0.16 16.08 -1.01
N PRO A 91 -1.03 15.46 -0.94
CA PRO A 91 -1.28 14.23 -1.65
C PRO A 91 -1.51 14.49 -3.14
N LEU A 92 -1.16 13.49 -3.96
CA LEU A 92 -1.71 13.37 -5.30
C LEU A 92 -3.11 12.75 -5.18
N VAL A 93 -4.09 13.35 -5.84
CA VAL A 93 -5.48 12.88 -5.85
C VAL A 93 -5.75 12.21 -7.19
N ALA A 94 -6.28 10.99 -7.14
CA ALA A 94 -6.78 10.24 -8.28
C ALA A 94 -8.25 9.93 -8.04
N ASP A 95 -9.11 10.31 -8.98
CA ASP A 95 -10.56 10.13 -8.88
C ASP A 95 -10.98 8.73 -9.35
N THR A 96 -10.13 8.06 -10.13
CA THR A 96 -10.41 6.72 -10.66
C THR A 96 -9.30 5.73 -10.30
N VAL A 97 -9.67 4.44 -10.27
CA VAL A 97 -8.68 3.35 -10.14
C VAL A 97 -7.67 3.38 -11.28
N GLY A 98 -8.09 3.75 -12.50
CA GLY A 98 -7.20 3.88 -13.66
C GLY A 98 -6.11 4.93 -13.43
N GLU A 99 -6.49 6.13 -12.97
CA GLU A 99 -5.53 7.20 -12.63
C GLU A 99 -4.57 6.78 -11.53
N PHE A 100 -5.08 6.11 -10.49
CA PHE A 100 -4.25 5.57 -9.42
C PHE A 100 -3.24 4.53 -9.93
N LEU A 101 -3.65 3.62 -10.82
CA LEU A 101 -2.77 2.62 -11.40
C LEU A 101 -1.68 3.25 -12.27
N GLU A 102 -1.98 4.34 -12.98
CA GLU A 102 -0.96 5.10 -13.72
C GLU A 102 0.07 5.74 -12.78
N VAL A 103 -0.36 6.30 -11.65
CA VAL A 103 0.56 6.85 -10.63
C VAL A 103 1.52 5.76 -10.14
N VAL A 104 1.00 4.57 -9.83
CA VAL A 104 1.84 3.43 -9.42
C VAL A 104 2.78 3.02 -10.56
N ARG A 105 2.28 2.93 -11.80
CA ARG A 105 3.10 2.56 -12.95
C ARG A 105 4.27 3.51 -13.20
N THR A 106 4.09 4.82 -12.97
CA THR A 106 5.13 5.83 -13.20
C THR A 106 6.01 6.10 -11.98
N GLY A 107 5.52 5.80 -10.77
CA GLY A 107 6.20 6.12 -9.51
C GLY A 107 7.16 5.07 -9.00
N PHE A 108 7.14 3.86 -9.58
CA PHE A 108 7.92 2.70 -9.13
C PHE A 108 8.77 2.15 -10.28
N GLU A 109 9.97 1.65 -9.97
CA GLU A 109 10.81 0.96 -10.96
C GLU A 109 10.27 -0.42 -11.29
N ILE A 110 9.63 -1.09 -10.32
CA ILE A 110 9.04 -2.41 -10.50
C ILE A 110 7.75 -2.29 -11.33
N PRO A 111 7.61 -3.12 -12.38
CA PRO A 111 6.41 -3.11 -13.22
C PRO A 111 5.12 -3.27 -12.41
N LEU A 112 4.10 -2.47 -12.76
CA LEU A 112 2.77 -2.50 -12.14
C LEU A 112 2.17 -3.92 -12.02
N THR A 113 2.42 -4.77 -13.02
CA THR A 113 1.95 -6.16 -13.03
C THR A 113 2.40 -6.96 -11.81
N ARG A 114 3.61 -6.71 -11.28
CA ARG A 114 4.10 -7.37 -10.09
C ARG A 114 3.41 -6.88 -8.82
N TRP A 115 3.15 -5.57 -8.73
CA TRP A 115 2.36 -5.00 -7.63
C TRP A 115 0.93 -5.54 -7.61
N LEU A 116 0.30 -5.65 -8.77
CA LEU A 116 -1.04 -6.25 -8.89
C LEU A 116 -1.06 -7.72 -8.48
N ALA A 117 -0.02 -8.48 -8.82
CA ALA A 117 0.10 -9.89 -8.43
C ALA A 117 0.35 -10.08 -6.93
N ALA A 118 1.12 -9.18 -6.31
CA ALA A 118 1.47 -9.25 -4.89
C ALA A 118 0.40 -8.67 -3.94
N SER A 119 -0.60 -7.95 -4.47
CA SER A 119 -1.55 -7.17 -3.67
C SER A 119 -2.97 -7.74 -3.69
N GLU A 120 -3.36 -8.36 -2.58
CA GLU A 120 -4.77 -8.73 -2.34
C GLU A 120 -5.68 -7.49 -2.36
N PHE A 121 -5.21 -6.35 -1.85
CA PHE A 121 -5.99 -5.11 -1.84
C PHE A 121 -6.27 -4.60 -3.26
N LEU A 122 -5.26 -4.60 -4.14
CA LEU A 122 -5.46 -4.20 -5.54
C LEU A 122 -6.30 -5.23 -6.30
N HIS A 123 -6.14 -6.52 -5.99
CA HIS A 123 -6.99 -7.56 -6.56
C HIS A 123 -8.47 -7.32 -6.24
N ARG A 124 -8.77 -6.96 -4.98
CA ARG A 124 -10.12 -6.60 -4.55
C ARG A 124 -10.62 -5.32 -5.22
N LEU A 125 -9.81 -4.26 -5.23
CA LEU A 125 -10.19 -3.00 -5.89
C LEU A 125 -10.52 -3.16 -7.39
N THR A 126 -9.81 -4.06 -8.08
CA THR A 126 -9.98 -4.25 -9.53
C THR A 126 -11.06 -5.26 -9.90
N ARG A 127 -11.37 -6.22 -9.02
CA ARG A 127 -12.32 -7.31 -9.33
C ARG A 127 -13.64 -7.23 -8.58
N GLN A 128 -13.66 -6.61 -7.39
CA GLN A 128 -14.86 -6.53 -6.58
C GLN A 128 -15.74 -5.38 -7.08
N ARG A 129 -16.99 -5.69 -7.43
CA ARG A 129 -18.02 -4.67 -7.72
C ARG A 129 -18.83 -4.36 -6.48
N THR A 130 -19.32 -3.13 -6.36
CA THR A 130 -20.31 -2.79 -5.34
C THR A 130 -21.63 -3.49 -5.62
N LEU A 131 -22.44 -3.69 -4.58
CA LEU A 131 -23.77 -4.27 -4.76
C LEU A 131 -24.61 -3.36 -5.67
N ASP A 132 -24.49 -2.04 -5.50
CA ASP A 132 -25.14 -1.03 -6.33
C ASP A 132 -24.80 -1.19 -7.82
N ALA A 133 -23.52 -1.34 -8.16
CA ALA A 133 -23.09 -1.58 -9.54
C ALA A 133 -23.54 -2.94 -10.08
N TYR A 134 -23.68 -3.95 -9.22
CA TYR A 134 -24.18 -5.26 -9.61
C TYR A 134 -25.69 -5.24 -9.89
N VAL A 135 -26.47 -4.54 -9.06
CA VAL A 135 -27.94 -4.45 -9.19
C VAL A 135 -28.40 -3.33 -10.13
N GLY A 136 -27.48 -2.55 -10.69
CA GLY A 136 -27.76 -1.46 -11.63
C GLY A 136 -28.32 -0.19 -10.98
N ALA A 137 -28.06 0.02 -9.69
CA ALA A 137 -28.42 1.26 -9.02
C ALA A 137 -27.57 2.43 -9.56
N PRO A 138 -28.14 3.64 -9.71
CA PRO A 138 -27.40 4.81 -10.16
C PRO A 138 -26.23 5.11 -9.20
N GLU A 139 -25.07 5.48 -9.76
CA GLU A 139 -23.90 5.85 -8.96
C GLU A 139 -24.25 7.02 -8.04
N LEU A 140 -24.18 6.80 -6.73
CA LEU A 140 -24.29 7.87 -5.75
C LEU A 140 -23.05 8.75 -5.85
N PRO A 141 -23.19 10.09 -5.86
CA PRO A 141 -22.05 10.97 -5.90
C PRO A 141 -21.14 10.72 -4.70
N VAL A 142 -19.87 10.40 -4.96
CA VAL A 142 -18.85 10.30 -3.91
C VAL A 142 -18.72 11.68 -3.25
N PRO A 143 -18.88 11.80 -1.92
CA PRO A 143 -18.74 13.09 -1.26
C PRO A 143 -17.32 13.64 -1.49
N ARG A 144 -17.22 14.78 -2.17
CA ARG A 144 -15.96 15.52 -2.28
C ARG A 144 -15.66 16.13 -0.91
N THR A 145 -14.78 15.50 -0.13
CA THR A 145 -14.22 16.15 1.06
C THR A 145 -13.01 16.97 0.65
N ALA A 146 -13.08 18.28 0.93
CA ALA A 146 -11.97 19.24 0.84
C ALA A 146 -10.81 18.89 1.79
#